data_AF-A0A1S6H780-F1
#
_entry.id   AF-A0A1S6H780-F1
#
_cell.length_a   1.000
_cell.length_b   1.000
_cell.length_c   1.000
_cell.angle_alpha   90.00
_cell.angle_beta   90.00
_cell.angle_gamma   90.00
#
_symmetry.space_group_name_H-M   'P 1'
#
loop_
_entity.id
_entity.type
_entity.pdbx_description
1 polymer ?
#
loop_
_entity_poly.entity_id
_entity_poly.type
_entity_poly.pdbx_seq_one_letter_code
_entity_poly.pdbx_strand_id
1 'polypeptide(L)' 'MGKDIKHMKKLRKKRLKSFRKQVEKHEEKIENEKGRFDTTKDYWEKEIDEKFLKKIEEDENYLEEK' A
#
# COMPACT_ATOMS: atom_id res chain seq x y z
N MET A 1 -15.85 6.41 -24.14
CA MET A 1 -15.74 6.81 -22.72
C MET A 1 -15.67 5.63 -21.73
N GLY A 2 -16.38 4.51 -21.91
CA GLY A 2 -16.34 3.40 -20.93
C GLY A 2 -15.10 2.47 -20.91
N LYS A 3 -14.28 2.45 -21.98
CA LYS A 3 -13.07 1.58 -22.04
C LYS A 3 -11.94 2.08 -21.14
N ASP A 4 -11.74 3.40 -21.06
CA ASP A 4 -10.69 4.00 -20.24
C ASP A 4 -10.94 3.80 -18.75
N ILE A 5 -12.19 3.92 -18.30
CA ILE A 5 -12.57 3.67 -16.90
C ILE A 5 -12.26 2.22 -16.50
N LYS A 6 -12.64 1.24 -17.35
CA LYS A 6 -12.33 -0.19 -17.10
C LYS A 6 -10.82 -0.45 -17.05
N HIS A 7 -10.05 0.19 -17.93
CA HIS A 7 -8.59 0.07 -17.94
C HIS A 7 -7.97 0.65 -16.67
N MET A 8 -8.40 1.85 -16.26
CA MET A 8 -7.93 2.51 -15.05
C MET A 8 -8.28 1.72 -13.78
N LYS A 9 -9.50 1.18 -13.68
CA LYS A 9 -9.89 0.29 -12.56
C LYS A 9 -8.99 -0.97 -12.51
N LYS A 10 -8.59 -1.53 -13.67
CA LYS A 10 -7.66 -2.67 -13.71
C LYS A 10 -6.23 -2.29 -13.25
N LEU A 11 -5.73 -1.11 -13.65
CA LEU A 11 -4.43 -0.62 -13.22
C LEU A 11 -4.37 -0.38 -11.71
N ARG A 12 -5.39 0.29 -11.14
CA ARG A 12 -5.49 0.53 -9.70
C ARG A 12 -5.59 -0.76 -8.89
N LYS A 13 -6.35 -1.76 -9.35
CA LYS A 13 -6.36 -3.11 -8.72
C LYS A 13 -4.98 -3.77 -8.68
N LYS A 14 -4.19 -3.66 -9.75
CA LYS A 14 -2.80 -4.18 -9.76
C LYS A 14 -1.92 -3.42 -8.79
N ARG A 15 -2.09 -2.09 -8.70
CA ARG A 15 -1.36 -1.22 -7.77
C ARG A 15 -1.66 -1.57 -6.31
N LEU A 16 -2.93 -1.69 -5.95
CA LEU A 16 -3.40 -2.19 -4.65
C LEU A 16 -2.72 -3.49 -4.24
N LYS A 17 -2.70 -4.48 -5.14
CA LYS A 17 -2.03 -5.76 -4.87
C LYS A 17 -0.51 -5.61 -4.65
N SER A 18 0.13 -4.70 -5.39
CA SER A 18 1.55 -4.40 -5.21
C SER A 18 1.83 -3.72 -3.87
N PHE A 19 1.01 -2.74 -3.48
CA PHE A 19 1.15 -2.04 -2.21
C PHE A 19 0.91 -2.95 -1.01
N ARG A 20 -0.13 -3.79 -1.03
CA ARG A 20 -0.36 -4.79 0.03
C ARG A 20 0.85 -5.73 0.23
N LYS A 21 1.48 -6.19 -0.85
CA LYS A 21 2.72 -6.98 -0.77
C LYS A 21 3.92 -6.20 -0.22
N GLN A 22 3.99 -4.89 -0.48
CA GLN A 22 5.06 -4.08 0.09
C GLN A 22 4.83 -3.86 1.58
N VAL A 23 3.61 -3.57 2.00
CA VAL A 23 3.23 -3.48 3.43
C VAL A 23 3.62 -4.77 4.15
N GLU A 24 3.19 -5.93 3.66
CA GLU A 24 3.52 -7.24 4.24
C GLU A 24 5.04 -7.46 4.37
N LYS A 25 5.83 -7.08 3.36
CA LYS A 25 7.30 -7.14 3.44
C LYS A 25 7.90 -6.19 4.47
N HIS A 26 7.29 -5.03 4.70
CA HIS A 26 7.78 -4.08 5.69
C HIS A 26 7.39 -4.54 7.09
N GLU A 27 6.18 -5.07 7.28
CA GLU A 27 5.75 -5.73 8.53
C GLU A 27 6.66 -6.92 8.86
N GLU A 28 6.99 -7.77 7.89
CA GLU A 28 7.92 -8.89 8.09
C GLU A 28 9.33 -8.42 8.48
N LYS A 29 9.81 -7.30 7.91
CA LYS A 29 11.08 -6.69 8.34
C LYS A 29 10.99 -6.18 9.78
N ILE A 30 9.92 -5.48 10.12
CA ILE A 30 9.68 -4.97 11.48
C ILE A 30 9.65 -6.12 12.49
N GLU A 31 8.99 -7.24 12.15
CA GLU A 31 8.90 -8.41 13.01
C GLU A 31 10.26 -9.12 13.18
N ASN A 32 11.03 -9.24 12.09
CA ASN A 32 12.35 -9.87 12.10
C ASN A 32 13.47 -8.98 12.67
N GLU A 33 13.29 -7.66 12.71
CA GLU A 33 14.25 -6.70 13.27
C GLU A 33 14.21 -6.60 14.82
N LYS A 34 13.66 -7.61 15.52
CA LYS A 34 13.73 -7.73 16.99
C LYS A 34 15.18 -7.60 17.49
N GLY A 35 15.58 -6.37 17.86
CA GLY A 35 16.91 -6.02 18.38
C GLY A 35 17.67 -4.92 17.62
N ARG A 36 17.19 -4.43 16.47
CA ARG A 36 17.76 -3.27 15.76
C ARG A 36 17.04 -1.98 16.17
N PHE A 37 17.80 -0.87 16.22
CA PHE A 37 17.37 0.45 16.70
C PHE A 37 15.93 0.82 16.32
N ASP A 38 15.15 1.24 17.34
CA ASP A 38 13.75 1.68 17.26
C ASP A 38 13.46 2.60 16.06
N THR A 39 14.41 3.47 15.71
CA THR A 39 14.29 4.44 14.62
C THR A 39 14.13 3.82 13.22
N THR A 40 14.64 2.60 13.00
CA THR A 40 14.47 1.91 11.70
C THR A 40 13.06 1.35 11.57
N LYS A 41 12.53 0.81 12.67
CA LYS A 41 11.16 0.33 12.75
C LYS A 41 10.16 1.47 12.56
N ASP A 42 10.36 2.58 13.26
CA ASP A 42 9.54 3.79 13.17
C ASP A 42 9.54 4.38 11.75
N TYR A 43 10.69 4.34 11.07
CA TYR A 43 10.81 4.73 9.67
C TYR A 43 9.94 3.86 8.74
N TRP A 44 9.95 2.54 8.93
CA TRP A 44 9.15 1.63 8.12
C TRP A 44 7.65 1.74 8.42
N GLU A 45 7.26 1.86 9.69
CA GLU A 45 5.86 2.07 10.09
C GLU A 45 5.31 3.38 9.50
N LYS A 46 6.07 4.47 9.58
CA LYS A 46 5.68 5.74 8.96
C LYS A 46 5.55 5.63 7.44
N GLU A 47 6.46 4.89 6.79
CA GLU A 47 6.40 4.72 5.33
C GLU A 47 5.18 3.88 4.90
N ILE A 48 4.80 2.87 5.68
CA ILE A 48 3.54 2.10 5.53
C ILE A 48 2.33 3.02 5.64
N ASP A 49 2.23 3.81 6.71
CA ASP A 49 1.06 4.64 6.98
C ASP A 49 0.89 5.77 5.95
N GLU A 50 1.94 6.54 5.67
CA GLU A 50 1.79 7.75 4.86
C GLU A 50 1.72 7.48 3.35
N LYS A 51 2.51 6.54 2.84
CA LYS A 51 2.60 6.31 1.39
C LYS A 51 1.69 5.20 0.90
N PHE A 52 1.59 4.12 1.66
CA PHE A 52 0.92 2.91 1.20
C PHE A 52 -0.56 2.89 1.60
N LEU A 53 -0.90 3.10 2.87
CA LEU A 53 -2.30 3.07 3.32
C LEU A 53 -3.14 4.17 2.65
N LYS A 54 -2.63 5.41 2.60
CA LYS A 54 -3.32 6.51 1.94
C LYS A 54 -3.63 6.24 0.47
N LYS A 55 -2.70 5.62 -0.27
CA LYS A 55 -2.94 5.25 -1.68
C LYS A 55 -3.82 4.02 -1.86
N ILE A 56 -3.79 3.09 -0.91
CA ILE A 56 -4.73 1.97 -0.87
C ILE A 56 -6.15 2.52 -0.71
N GLU A 57 -6.38 3.42 0.25
CA GLU A 57 -7.69 4.03 0.51
C GLU A 57 -8.20 4.84 -0.68
N GLU A 58 -7.36 5.68 -1.31
CA GLU A 58 -7.72 6.42 -2.52
C GLU A 58 -8.10 5.50 -3.71
N ASP A 59 -7.37 4.40 -3.90
CA ASP A 59 -7.64 3.45 -4.98
C ASP A 59 -8.87 2.58 -4.68
N GLU A 60 -9.14 2.26 -3.41
CA GLU A 60 -10.36 1.57 -2.97
C GLU A 60 -11.59 2.45 -3.15
N ASN A 61 -11.55 3.71 -2.70
CA ASN A 61 -12.62 4.69 -2.90
C ASN A 61 -12.94 4.88 -4.40
N TYR A 62 -11.92 4.99 -5.27
CA TYR A 62 -12.14 5.09 -6.72
C TYR A 62 -12.76 3.83 -7.34
N LEU A 63 -12.51 2.65 -6.75
CA LEU A 63 -13.11 1.41 -7.22
C LEU A 63 -14.59 1.31 -6.80
N GLU A 64 -14.91 1.80 -5.60
CA GLU A 64 -16.26 1.87 -5.03
C GLU A 64 -17.13 2.97 -5.65
N GLU A 65 -16.57 4.14 -5.98
CA GLU A 65 -17.29 5.17 -6.74
C GLU A 65 -17.77 4.58 -8.09
N LYS A 66 -19.10 4.65 -8.27
CA LYS A 66 -19.86 3.90 -9.26
C LYS A 66 -20.47 4.81 -10.29
#